data_AF-A0A3D2ZBI6-F1
#
_entry.id   AF-A0A3D2ZBI6-F1
#
_cell.length_a   1.000
_cell.length_b   1.000
_cell.length_c   1.000
_cell.angle_alpha   90.00
_cell.angle_beta   90.00
_cell.angle_gamma   90.00
#
_symmetry.space_group_name_H-M   'P 1'
#
loop_
_entity.id
_entity.type
_entity.pdbx_description
1 polymer ?
#
loop_
_entity_poly.entity_id
_entity_poly.type
_entity_poly.pdbx_seq_one_letter_code
_entity_poly.pdbx_strand_id
1 'polypeptide(L)'
;TEFFGAINYPDQTHATMYRDRRWKLISYHGKDLFELYDLQTDPWEHDDLSESPEHQDVLRDLLRKSFDATVYAAPPFAPRNMPF
;
A
#
# COMPACT_ATOMS: atom_id res chain seq x y z
N THR A 1 1.86 -8.45 1.29
CA THR A 1 0.92 -9.55 0.99
C THR A 1 -0.31 -8.95 0.37
N GLU A 2 -0.80 -9.53 -0.72
CA GLU A 2 -2.01 -9.07 -1.43
C GLU A 2 -3.27 -9.66 -0.79
N PHE A 3 -4.35 -8.88 -0.75
CA PHE A 3 -5.64 -9.29 -0.19
C PHE A 3 -6.74 -9.23 -1.26
N PHE A 4 -7.49 -10.32 -1.42
CA PHE A 4 -8.62 -10.44 -2.33
C PHE A 4 -9.93 -10.37 -1.53
N GLY A 5 -10.83 -9.45 -1.88
CA GLY A 5 -12.09 -9.22 -1.17
C GLY A 5 -11.93 -8.47 0.15
N ALA A 6 -10.94 -7.58 0.24
CA ALA A 6 -10.57 -6.87 1.46
C ALA A 6 -11.71 -5.97 2.04
N ILE A 7 -12.58 -5.46 1.18
CA ILE A 7 -13.78 -4.67 1.55
C ILE A 7 -15.00 -5.20 0.78
N ASN A 8 -16.18 -5.17 1.41
CA ASN A 8 -17.45 -5.67 0.86
C ASN A 8 -18.04 -4.69 -0.17
N TYR A 9 -17.37 -4.54 -1.31
CA TYR A 9 -17.90 -3.87 -2.49
C TYR A 9 -18.41 -4.90 -3.50
N PRO A 10 -19.35 -4.53 -4.40
CA PRO A 10 -19.92 -5.44 -5.38
C PRO A 10 -18.91 -5.99 -6.40
N ASP A 11 -17.77 -5.32 -6.58
CA ASP A 11 -16.60 -5.78 -7.31
C ASP A 11 -15.55 -6.37 -6.35
N GLN A 12 -14.93 -7.50 -6.71
CA GLN A 12 -13.82 -8.08 -5.94
C GLN A 12 -12.74 -7.02 -5.73
N THR A 13 -12.45 -6.71 -4.47
CA THR A 13 -11.51 -5.66 -4.11
C THR A 13 -10.11 -6.24 -3.94
N HIS A 14 -9.18 -5.78 -4.77
CA HIS A 14 -7.77 -6.08 -4.61
C HIS A 14 -7.14 -5.01 -3.72
N ALA A 15 -6.40 -5.43 -2.70
CA ALA A 15 -5.65 -4.51 -1.87
C ALA A 15 -4.21 -4.99 -1.70
N THR A 16 -3.26 -4.05 -1.77
CA THR A 16 -1.86 -4.29 -1.40
C THR A 16 -1.62 -3.76 -0.01
N MET A 17 -1.11 -4.62 0.87
CA MET A 17 -0.60 -4.21 2.17
C MET A 17 0.92 -4.13 2.18
N TYR A 18 1.40 -2.99 2.66
CA TYR A 18 2.79 -2.74 2.99
C TYR A 18 2.91 -2.50 4.51
N ARG A 19 3.83 -3.19 5.16
CA ARG A 19 4.04 -3.08 6.61
C ARG A 19 5.52 -2.99 6.90
N ASP A 20 5.90 -1.99 7.69
CA ASP A 20 7.22 -1.91 8.31
C ASP A 20 7.13 -2.07 9.83
N ARG A 21 8.17 -1.65 10.57
CA ARG A 21 8.21 -1.79 12.03
C ARG A 21 7.23 -0.86 12.76
N ARG A 22 6.94 0.31 12.19
CA ARG A 22 6.11 1.35 12.81
C ARG A 22 4.81 1.54 12.06
N TRP A 23 4.79 1.41 10.74
CA TRP A 23 3.64 1.76 9.93
C TRP A 23 3.06 0.54 9.23
N LYS A 24 1.73 0.56 9.09
CA LYS A 24 0.99 -0.32 8.19
C LYS A 24 0.18 0.53 7.22
N LEU A 25 0.32 0.24 5.93
CA LEU A 25 -0.42 0.83 4.84
C LEU A 25 -1.22 -0.26 4.11
N ILE A 26 -2.48 0.01 3.84
CA ILE A 26 -3.32 -0.75 2.92
C ILE A 26 -3.75 0.19 1.79
N SER A 27 -3.57 -0.24 0.54
CA SER A 27 -4.02 0.49 -0.64
C SER A 27 -5.00 -0.37 -1.42
N TYR A 28 -6.20 0.17 -1.64
CA TYR A 28 -7.27 -0.49 -2.39
C TYR A 28 -7.22 -0.07 -3.87
N HIS A 29 -6.95 -1.04 -4.74
CA HIS A 29 -6.72 -0.78 -6.16
C HIS A 29 -8.00 -0.35 -6.87
N GLY A 30 -7.93 0.75 -7.62
CA GLY A 30 -9.06 1.28 -8.41
C GLY A 30 -10.14 1.99 -7.59
N LYS A 31 -9.86 2.30 -6.31
CA LYS A 31 -10.86 2.90 -5.39
C LYS A 31 -10.41 4.19 -4.71
N ASP A 32 -9.18 4.65 -4.97
CA ASP A 32 -8.57 5.82 -4.33
C ASP A 32 -8.74 5.82 -2.80
N LEU A 33 -8.76 4.63 -2.20
CA LEU A 33 -8.96 4.39 -0.77
C LEU A 33 -7.69 3.81 -0.18
N PHE A 34 -7.33 4.30 1.01
CA PHE A 34 -6.15 3.89 1.76
C PHE A 34 -6.50 3.74 3.24
N GLU A 35 -5.78 2.88 3.94
CA GLU A 35 -5.76 2.85 5.41
C GLU A 35 -4.32 2.97 5.88
N LEU A 36 -4.07 3.81 6.88
CA LEU A 36 -2.75 4.08 7.44
C LEU A 36 -2.79 3.99 8.97
N TYR A 37 -1.99 3.09 9.54
CA TYR A 37 -1.91 2.88 10.99
C TYR A 37 -0.48 3.05 11.50
N ASP A 38 -0.32 3.83 12.59
CA ASP A 38 0.90 3.88 13.39
C ASP A 38 0.88 2.76 14.44
N LEU A 39 1.54 1.65 14.16
CA LEU A 39 1.62 0.48 15.03
C LEU A 39 2.38 0.74 16.34
N GLN A 40 3.12 1.85 16.45
CA GLN A 40 3.80 2.21 17.69
C GLN A 40 2.84 2.84 18.70
N THR A 41 1.94 3.71 18.23
CA THR A 41 0.94 4.39 19.08
C THR A 41 -0.39 3.67 19.12
N ASP A 42 -0.71 2.94 18.06
CA ASP A 42 -1.93 2.16 17.88
C ASP A 42 -1.63 0.74 17.36
N PRO A 43 -1.12 -0.16 18.24
CA PRO A 43 -0.80 -1.54 17.86
C PRO A 43 -2.02 -2.36 17.42
N TRP A 44 -3.23 -1.88 17.72
CA TRP A 44 -4.50 -2.56 17.48
C TRP A 44 -5.23 -2.03 16.24
N GLU A 45 -4.64 -1.07 15.52
CA GLU A 45 -5.12 -0.58 14.21
C GLU A 45 -6.57 -0.05 14.28
N HIS A 46 -6.87 0.72 15.33
CA HIS A 46 -8.16 1.34 15.57
C HIS A 46 -8.30 2.73 14.92
N ASP A 47 -7.21 3.47 14.74
CA ASP A 47 -7.22 4.84 14.25
C ASP A 47 -6.61 4.93 12.84
N ASP A 48 -7.48 5.15 11.83
CA ASP A 48 -7.02 5.34 10.45
C ASP A 48 -6.56 6.78 10.22
N LEU A 49 -5.27 6.93 9.98
CA LEU A 49 -4.59 8.21 9.73
C LEU A 49 -4.53 8.59 8.24
N SER A 50 -5.17 7.80 7.36
CA SER A 50 -5.13 8.01 5.91
C SER A 50 -5.67 9.38 5.46
N GLU A 51 -6.68 9.91 6.15
CA GLU A 51 -7.27 11.23 5.89
C GLU A 51 -6.65 12.36 6.74
N SER A 52 -5.75 12.04 7.68
CA SER A 52 -5.12 13.05 8.53
C SER A 52 -4.14 13.90 7.69
N PRO A 53 -4.31 15.25 7.67
CA PRO A 53 -3.40 16.15 6.96
C PRO A 53 -1.94 16.03 7.42
N GLU A 54 -1.73 15.76 8.71
CA GLU A 54 -0.42 15.66 9.34
C GLU A 54 0.37 14.43 8.87
N HIS A 55 -0.32 13.39 8.40
CA HIS A 55 0.28 12.10 8.03
C HIS A 55 0.36 11.88 6.52
N GLN A 56 -0.02 12.87 5.70
CA GLN A 56 -0.02 12.74 4.24
C GLN A 56 1.37 12.51 3.64
N ASP A 57 2.42 13.07 4.26
CA ASP A 57 3.80 12.82 3.81
C ASP A 57 4.24 11.38 4.10
N VAL A 58 3.81 10.84 5.24
CA VAL A 58 4.07 9.43 5.61
C VAL A 58 3.32 8.50 4.66
N LEU A 59 2.05 8.80 4.36
CA LEU A 59 1.25 8.05 3.40
C LEU A 59 1.93 7.98 2.02
N ARG A 60 2.41 9.13 1.51
CA ARG A 60 3.11 9.20 0.21
C ARG A 60 4.42 8.43 0.19
N ASP A 61 5.20 8.50 1.26
CA ASP A 61 6.45 7.73 1.38
C ASP A 61 6.19 6.22 1.39
N LEU A 62 5.19 5.77 2.16
CA LEU A 62 4.81 4.36 2.23
C LEU A 62 4.21 3.85 0.92
N LEU A 63 3.44 4.67 0.20
CA LEU A 63 2.95 4.33 -1.14
C LEU A 63 4.10 4.09 -2.12
N ARG A 64 5.12 4.97 -2.10
CA ARG A 64 6.33 4.79 -2.91
C ARG A 64 7.03 3.47 -2.56
N LYS A 65 7.27 3.21 -1.27
CA LYS A 65 7.91 1.96 -0.82
C LYS A 65 7.10 0.71 -1.18
N SER A 66 5.78 0.78 -1.06
CA SER A 66 4.86 -0.29 -1.45
C SER A 66 4.95 -0.59 -2.95
N PHE A 67 4.99 0.46 -3.78
CA PHE A 67 5.16 0.34 -5.22
C PHE A 67 6.51 -0.28 -5.58
N ASP A 68 7.61 0.24 -5.02
CA ASP A 68 8.96 -0.27 -5.26
C ASP A 68 9.05 -1.75 -4.85
N ALA A 69 8.52 -2.11 -3.68
CA ALA A 69 8.49 -3.50 -3.21
C ALA A 69 7.72 -4.42 -4.18
N THR A 70 6.62 -3.93 -4.74
CA THR A 70 5.84 -4.68 -5.75
C THR A 70 6.64 -4.89 -7.03
N VAL A 71 7.34 -3.85 -7.51
CA VAL A 71 8.20 -3.94 -8.70
C VAL A 71 9.37 -4.90 -8.47
N TYR A 72 9.99 -4.88 -7.30
CA TYR A 72 11.11 -5.78 -6.97
C TYR A 72 10.67 -7.24 -6.76
N ALA A 73 9.42 -7.47 -6.38
CA ALA A 73 8.87 -8.82 -6.25
C ALA A 73 8.51 -9.44 -7.61
N ALA A 74 8.24 -8.61 -8.63
CA ALA A 74 8.00 -9.10 -9.98
C ALA A 74 9.32 -9.63 -10.58
N PRO A 75 9.28 -10.75 -11.33
CA PRO A 75 10.44 -11.22 -12.04
C PRO A 75 10.96 -10.13 -12.98
N PRO A 76 12.29 -9.94 -13.09
CA PRO A 76 12.83 -8.89 -13.92
C PRO A 76 12.35 -9.07 -15.35
N PHE A 77 11.72 -8.04 -15.90
CA PHE A 77 11.38 -8.01 -17.31
C PHE A 77 12.68 -8.15 -18.12
N ALA A 78 12.60 -8.83 -19.26
CA ALA A 78 13.73 -8.88 -20.19
C ALA A 78 14.20 -7.44 -20.44
N PRO A 79 15.52 -7.16 -20.33
CA PRO A 79 16.03 -5.82 -20.54
C PRO A 79 15.56 -5.36 -21.92
N ARG A 80 15.09 -4.11 -21.99
CA ARG A 80 14.69 -3.52 -23.27
C ARG A 80 15.95 -3.33 -24.12
N ASN A 81 16.24 -4.32 -24.95
CA ASN A 81 17.27 -4.24 -25.98
C ASN A 81 16.71 -3.37 -27.11
N MET A 82 17.01 -2.07 -27.10
CA MET A 82 16.74 -1.20 -28.24
C MET A 82 17.82 -1.44 -29.31
N PRO A 83 17.49 -1.92 -30.52
CA PRO A 83 18.39 -1.82 -31.64
C PRO A 83 18.19 -0.42 -32.23
N PHE A 84 18.97 0.54 -31.73
CA PHE A 84 19.15 1.90 -32.30
C PHE A 84 17.89 2.79 -32.30
#